data_AF-A0A558GI29-F1
#
_entry.id   AF-A0A558GI29-F1
#
_cell.length_a   1.000
_cell.length_b   1.000
_cell.length_c   1.000
_cell.angle_alpha   90.00
_cell.angle_beta   90.00
_cell.angle_gamma   90.00
#
_symmetry.space_group_name_H-M   'P 1'
#
loop_
_entity.id
_entity.type
_entity.pdbx_description
1 polymer ?
#
loop_
_entity_poly.entity_id
_entity_poly.type
_entity_poly.pdbx_seq_one_letter_code
_entity_poly.pdbx_strand_id
1 'polypeptide(L)'
;MTSFDTFTIDTEYTRRLAHELATVSQASATPPPALPIDSVLGGFTGAFNSAMENLATRLAQVRADAGAVADSSFRMAREAEDADGALASACGGL
;
A
#
# COMPACT_ATOMS: atom_id res chain seq x y z
N MET A 1 10.35 32.02 21.26
CA MET A 1 9.24 31.92 20.28
C MET A 1 9.48 30.66 19.48
N THR A 2 8.65 29.63 19.65
CA THR A 2 8.67 28.42 18.83
C THR A 2 7.96 28.75 17.51
N SER A 3 8.68 28.68 16.38
CA SER A 3 8.06 28.74 15.06
C SER A 3 7.19 27.50 14.89
N PHE A 4 5.90 27.69 14.61
CA PHE A 4 5.05 26.61 14.13
C PHE A 4 5.08 26.67 12.60
N ASP A 5 5.93 25.86 11.99
CA ASP A 5 5.87 25.67 10.55
C ASP A 5 4.68 24.75 10.27
N THR A 6 3.60 25.33 9.75
CA THR A 6 2.44 24.57 9.26
C THR A 6 2.84 23.85 7.97
N PHE A 7 2.69 22.54 7.94
CA PHE A 7 2.82 21.76 6.72
C PHE A 7 1.44 21.61 6.08
N THR A 8 1.35 21.86 4.77
CA THR A 8 0.12 21.70 4.00
C THR A 8 0.02 20.27 3.50
N ILE A 9 -1.12 19.62 3.76
CA ILE A 9 -1.42 18.29 3.21
C ILE A 9 -2.36 18.48 2.02
N ASP A 10 -1.97 17.97 0.87
CA ASP A 10 -2.88 17.81 -0.27
C ASP A 10 -3.72 16.55 -0.05
N THR A 11 -4.92 16.73 0.50
CA THR A 11 -5.80 15.61 0.91
C THR A 11 -6.41 14.90 -0.30
N GLU A 12 -6.64 15.60 -1.41
CA GLU A 12 -7.09 15.03 -2.67
C GLU A 12 -6.02 14.11 -3.27
N TYR A 13 -4.79 14.61 -3.38
CA TYR A 13 -3.67 13.80 -3.88
C TYR A 13 -3.39 12.60 -2.97
N THR A 14 -3.46 12.79 -1.65
CA THR A 14 -3.30 11.72 -0.66
C THR A 14 -4.36 10.64 -0.83
N ARG A 15 -5.64 11.01 -0.99
CA ARG A 15 -6.75 10.07 -1.22
C ARG A 15 -6.58 9.32 -2.54
N ARG A 16 -6.15 10.00 -3.60
CA ARG A 16 -5.89 9.34 -4.90
C ARG A 16 -4.81 8.27 -4.77
N LEU A 17 -3.66 8.60 -4.16
CA LEU A 17 -2.57 7.64 -3.98
C LEU A 17 -3.00 6.47 -3.08
N ALA A 18 -3.76 6.75 -2.02
CA ALA A 18 -4.33 5.73 -1.15
C ALA A 18 -5.25 4.76 -1.90
N HIS A 19 -6.09 5.26 -2.81
CA HIS A 19 -6.91 4.42 -3.68
C HIS A 19 -6.09 3.54 -4.62
N GLU A 20 -5.02 4.08 -5.22
CA GLU A 20 -4.11 3.33 -6.08
C GLU A 20 -3.43 2.19 -5.29
N LEU A 21 -2.94 2.47 -4.07
CA LEU A 21 -2.36 1.47 -3.17
C LEU A 21 -3.37 0.41 -2.71
N ALA A 22 -4.59 0.81 -2.38
CA ALA A 22 -5.67 -0.11 -2.02
C ALA A 22 -6.09 -1.02 -3.19
N THR A 23 -5.99 -0.52 -4.43
CA THR A 23 -6.26 -1.33 -5.61
C THR A 23 -5.18 -2.39 -5.82
N VAL A 24 -3.91 -2.01 -5.65
CA VAL A 24 -2.76 -2.92 -5.80
C VAL A 24 -2.71 -3.96 -4.68
N SER A 25 -3.10 -3.61 -3.45
CA SER A 25 -3.13 -4.55 -2.32
C SER A 25 -4.10 -5.72 -2.55
N GLN A 26 -5.14 -5.51 -3.35
CA GLN A 26 -6.14 -6.54 -3.69
C GLN A 26 -5.74 -7.44 -4.86
N ALA A 27 -4.58 -7.21 -5.48
CA ALA A 27 -4.13 -8.02 -6.61
C ALA A 27 -3.97 -9.50 -6.21
N SER A 28 -4.54 -10.40 -7.02
CA SER A 28 -4.42 -11.84 -6.79
C SER A 28 -3.01 -12.35 -7.12
N ALA A 29 -2.63 -13.47 -6.51
CA ALA A 29 -1.40 -14.18 -6.90
C ALA A 29 -1.57 -14.79 -8.29
N THR A 30 -0.59 -14.59 -9.17
CA THR A 30 -0.54 -15.30 -10.45
C THR A 30 -0.11 -16.74 -10.17
N PRO A 31 -0.86 -17.75 -10.62
CA PRO A 31 -0.46 -19.14 -10.45
C PRO A 31 0.88 -19.41 -11.16
N PRO A 32 1.75 -20.25 -10.58
CA PRO A 32 3.03 -20.58 -11.22
C PRO A 32 2.81 -21.32 -12.55
N PRO A 33 3.73 -21.16 -13.52
CA PRO A 33 3.64 -21.88 -14.79
C PRO A 33 3.83 -23.38 -14.57
N ALA A 34 3.18 -24.19 -15.41
CA ALA A 34 3.42 -25.64 -15.41
C ALA A 34 4.84 -25.95 -15.87
N LEU A 35 5.56 -26.76 -15.10
CA LEU A 35 6.93 -27.17 -15.40
C LEU A 35 6.96 -28.57 -16.03
N PRO A 36 7.92 -28.83 -16.94
CA PRO A 36 8.09 -30.16 -17.53
C PRO A 36 8.49 -31.19 -16.47
N ILE A 37 7.93 -32.40 -16.60
CA ILE A 37 8.25 -33.54 -15.73
C ILE A 37 9.40 -34.30 -16.38
N ASP A 38 10.63 -33.94 -16.03
CA ASP A 38 11.88 -34.57 -16.48
C ASP A 38 12.76 -34.88 -15.27
N SER A 39 13.21 -36.13 -15.15
CA SER A 39 14.05 -36.59 -14.03
C SER A 39 15.43 -35.94 -14.01
N VAL A 40 15.96 -35.52 -15.17
CA VAL A 40 17.24 -34.80 -15.28
C VAL A 40 17.09 -33.36 -14.76
N LEU A 41 15.89 -32.78 -14.91
CA LEU A 41 15.59 -31.41 -14.47
C LEU A 41 15.02 -31.32 -13.05
N GLY A 42 14.86 -32.45 -12.35
CA GLY A 42 14.20 -32.50 -11.04
C GLY A 42 14.80 -31.52 -10.00
N GLY A 43 16.12 -31.41 -9.95
CA GLY A 43 16.80 -30.46 -9.07
C GLY A 43 16.52 -28.99 -9.42
N PHE A 44 16.52 -28.66 -10.71
CA PHE A 44 16.16 -27.33 -11.20
C PHE A 44 14.69 -26.99 -10.91
N THR A 45 13.77 -27.90 -11.24
CA THR A 45 12.33 -27.74 -11.00
C THR A 45 12.04 -27.55 -9.51
N GLY A 46 12.72 -28.29 -8.63
CA GLY A 46 12.63 -28.12 -7.17
C GLY A 46 13.07 -26.71 -6.73
N ALA A 47 14.27 -26.28 -7.15
CA ALA A 47 14.78 -24.94 -6.80
C ALA A 47 13.89 -23.82 -7.34
N PHE A 48 13.39 -23.95 -8.57
CA PHE A 48 12.47 -22.99 -9.18
C PHE A 48 11.16 -22.88 -8.40
N ASN A 49 10.56 -24.01 -8.00
CA ASN A 49 9.33 -24.01 -7.21
C ASN A 49 9.52 -23.30 -5.86
N SER A 50 10.62 -23.60 -5.15
CA SER A 50 10.94 -22.90 -3.89
C SER A 50 11.16 -21.40 -4.09
N ALA A 51 11.78 -20.99 -5.20
CA ALA A 51 11.95 -19.57 -5.53
C ALA A 51 10.61 -18.89 -5.80
N MET A 52 9.71 -19.53 -6.56
CA MET A 52 8.37 -19.03 -6.85
C MET A 52 7.51 -18.91 -5.59
N GLU A 53 7.59 -19.88 -4.68
CA GLU A 53 6.90 -19.85 -3.38
C GLU A 53 7.41 -18.69 -2.50
N ASN A 54 8.74 -18.50 -2.46
CA ASN A 54 9.32 -17.38 -1.73
C ASN A 54 8.88 -16.03 -2.32
N LEU A 55 8.88 -15.90 -3.65
CA LEU A 55 8.40 -14.71 -4.33
C LEU A 55 6.92 -14.44 -4.03
N ALA A 56 6.07 -15.47 -4.11
CA ALA A 56 4.65 -15.34 -3.80
C ALA A 56 4.42 -14.86 -2.35
N THR A 57 5.18 -15.39 -1.40
CA THR A 57 5.14 -14.99 0.01
C THR A 57 5.52 -13.52 0.18
N ARG A 58 6.62 -13.09 -0.45
CA ARG A 58 7.06 -11.68 -0.39
C ARG A 58 6.07 -10.73 -1.06
N LEU A 59 5.49 -11.11 -2.19
CA LEU A 59 4.47 -10.31 -2.87
C LEU A 59 3.22 -10.18 -2.02
N ALA A 60 2.81 -11.22 -1.29
CA ALA A 60 1.70 -11.14 -0.35
C ALA A 60 1.98 -10.15 0.78
N GLN A 61 3.21 -10.12 1.32
CA GLN A 61 3.63 -9.15 2.33
C GLN A 61 3.60 -7.72 1.78
N VAL A 62 4.18 -7.48 0.60
CA VAL A 62 4.19 -6.14 -0.04
C VAL A 62 2.76 -5.63 -0.28
N ARG A 63 1.83 -6.51 -0.66
CA ARG A 63 0.42 -6.15 -0.83
C ARG A 63 -0.25 -5.80 0.50
N ALA A 64 0.04 -6.55 1.56
CA ALA A 64 -0.47 -6.23 2.90
C ALA A 64 0.05 -4.85 3.37
N ASP A 65 1.33 -4.57 3.16
CA ASP A 65 1.94 -3.28 3.49
C ASP A 65 1.30 -2.15 2.68
N ALA A 66 1.07 -2.35 1.37
CA ALA A 66 0.36 -1.37 0.54
C ALA A 66 -1.05 -1.07 1.06
N GLY A 67 -1.77 -2.09 1.54
CA GLY A 67 -3.08 -1.93 2.18
C GLY A 67 -2.99 -1.10 3.47
N ALA A 68 -2.02 -1.41 4.34
CA ALA A 68 -1.81 -0.66 5.58
C ALA A 68 -1.45 0.82 5.33
N VAL A 69 -0.61 1.09 4.31
CA VAL A 69 -0.27 2.47 3.90
C VAL A 69 -1.48 3.19 3.34
N ALA A 70 -2.31 2.53 2.52
CA ALA A 70 -3.56 3.11 2.01
C ALA A 70 -4.50 3.51 3.15
N ASP A 71 -4.76 2.60 4.10
CA ASP A 71 -5.63 2.86 5.26
C ASP A 71 -5.10 4.01 6.12
N SER A 72 -3.79 4.02 6.40
CA SER A 72 -3.15 5.11 7.15
C SER A 72 -3.27 6.44 6.42
N SER A 73 -3.16 6.44 5.08
CA SER A 73 -3.25 7.66 4.26
C SER A 73 -4.67 8.21 4.23
N PHE A 74 -5.70 7.36 4.13
CA PHE A 74 -7.09 7.79 4.25
C PHE A 74 -7.38 8.42 5.61
N ARG A 75 -6.88 7.81 6.69
CA ARG A 75 -7.03 8.37 8.04
C ARG A 75 -6.33 9.73 8.14
N MET A 76 -5.10 9.84 7.65
CA MET A 76 -4.34 11.10 7.68
C MET A 76 -5.06 12.22 6.89
N ALA A 77 -5.59 11.91 5.70
CA ALA A 77 -6.34 12.90 4.90
C ALA A 77 -7.59 13.39 5.65
N ARG A 78 -8.29 12.48 6.34
CA ARG A 78 -9.46 12.84 7.15
C ARG A 78 -9.09 13.68 8.38
N GLU A 79 -8.04 13.30 9.10
CA GLU A 79 -7.54 14.06 10.25
C GLU A 79 -7.12 15.48 9.86
N ALA A 80 -6.56 15.65 8.66
CA ALA A 80 -6.22 16.95 8.10
C ALA A 80 -7.46 17.80 7.82
N GLU A 81 -8.47 17.24 7.14
CA GLU A 81 -9.74 17.92 6.84
C GLU A 81 -10.49 18.31 8.13
N ASP A 82 -10.52 17.43 9.12
CA ASP A 82 -11.14 17.69 10.43
C ASP A 82 -10.40 18.81 11.19
N ALA A 83 -9.07 18.84 11.14
CA ALA A 83 -8.25 19.90 11.76
C ALA A 83 -8.46 21.26 11.08
N ASP A 84 -8.50 21.29 9.74
CA ASP A 84 -8.78 22.50 8.95
C ASP A 84 -10.20 23.02 9.23
N GLY A 85 -11.20 22.13 9.32
CA GLY A 85 -12.57 22.49 9.67
C GLY A 85 -12.70 23.07 11.09
N ALA A 86 -12.00 22.48 12.06
CA ALA A 86 -11.96 22.99 13.43
C ALA A 86 -11.30 24.38 13.50
N LEU A 87 -10.20 24.59 12.76
CA LEU A 87 -9.53 25.89 12.67
C LEU A 87 -10.43 26.95 12.04
N ALA A 88 -11.08 26.64 10.90
CA ALA A 88 -12.02 27.55 10.24
C ALA A 88 -13.17 27.97 11.17
N SER A 89 -13.69 27.01 11.95
CA SER A 89 -14.75 27.25 12.95
C SER A 89 -14.26 28.16 14.09
N ALA A 90 -13.03 27.94 14.58
CA ALA A 90 -12.44 28.74 15.66
C ALA A 90 -12.10 30.18 15.22
N CYS A 91 -11.80 30.41 13.94
CA CYS A 91 -11.51 31.74 13.39
C CYS A 91 -12.77 32.57 13.06
N GLY A 92 -13.96 32.14 13.50
CA GLY A 92 -15.20 32.90 13.39
C GLY A 92 -16.10 32.51 12.21
N GLY A 93 -15.70 31.52 11.41
CA GLY A 93 -16.42 31.10 10.21
C GLY A 93 -16.43 32.18 9.12
N LEU A 94 -16.45 31.78 7.86
CA LEU A 94 -16.98 32.63 6.80
C LEU A 94 -18.51 32.61 6.88
#